data_AF-A0A2G5IZ21-F1
#
_entry.id   AF-A0A2G5IZ21-F1
#
_cell.length_a   1.000
_cell.length_b   1.000
_cell.length_c   1.000
_cell.angle_alpha   90.00
_cell.angle_beta   90.00
_cell.angle_gamma   90.00
#
_symmetry.space_group_name_H-M   'P 1'
#
loop_
_entity.id
_entity.type
_entity.pdbx_description
1 polymer ?
#
loop_
_entity_poly.entity_id
_entity_poly.type
_entity_poly.pdbx_seq_one_letter_code
_entity_poly.pdbx_strand_id
1 'polypeptide(L)'
;MADLLWDEVRGFFDPDLMGALPDVLVHGASVEDWQAALDLIDERGWKHQYSEGESVLPMPRAETVLSRPAEADCPQLRVWLADDALAIFRFYSADEIDFDVDLRELQGQEHLDLFCGFLTAIGRRLAKPVLTDAEGGDGSHPVLGFEVESDPVVLFALPFAS
;
A
#
# COMPACT_ATOMS: atom_id res chain seq x y z
N MET A 1 16.08 -4.92 -6.77
CA MET A 1 16.05 -3.75 -5.87
C MET A 1 15.70 -2.58 -6.75
N ALA A 2 14.75 -1.74 -6.34
CA ALA A 2 14.57 -0.47 -7.02
C ALA A 2 15.84 0.36 -6.77
N ASP A 3 16.44 0.92 -7.82
CA ASP A 3 17.64 1.76 -7.72
C ASP A 3 17.30 3.20 -7.28
N LEU A 4 16.14 3.41 -6.65
CA LEU A 4 15.68 4.74 -6.25
C LEU A 4 16.48 5.24 -5.06
N LEU A 5 17.10 6.40 -5.22
CA LEU A 5 17.85 7.07 -4.16
C LEU A 5 16.93 8.02 -3.40
N TRP A 6 16.97 7.96 -2.07
CA TRP A 6 16.19 8.83 -1.19
C TRP A 6 16.33 10.31 -1.55
N ASP A 7 17.55 10.77 -1.82
CA ASP A 7 17.80 12.18 -2.16
C ASP A 7 17.08 12.63 -3.44
N GLU A 8 16.81 11.69 -4.36
CA GLU A 8 16.08 11.96 -5.60
C GLU A 8 14.57 12.01 -5.36
N VAL A 9 14.04 11.20 -4.45
CA VAL A 9 12.59 10.99 -4.29
C VAL A 9 11.98 11.64 -3.06
N ARG A 10 12.78 12.13 -2.11
CA ARG A 10 12.34 12.66 -0.81
C ARG A 10 11.22 13.71 -0.88
N GLY A 11 11.08 14.44 -1.99
CA GLY A 11 9.98 15.39 -2.20
C GLY A 11 8.60 14.72 -2.27
N PHE A 12 8.52 13.46 -2.69
CA PHE A 12 7.29 12.64 -2.64
C PHE A 12 7.02 12.01 -1.27
N PHE A 13 7.94 12.19 -0.33
CA PHE A 13 7.82 11.72 1.05
C PHE A 13 7.68 12.90 2.03
N ASP A 14 7.28 14.07 1.53
CA ASP A 14 6.94 15.25 2.33
C ASP A 14 5.45 15.23 2.71
N PRO A 15 5.10 15.06 4.00
CA PRO A 15 3.72 15.06 4.46
C PRO A 15 2.94 16.35 4.16
N ASP A 16 3.63 17.49 4.02
CA ASP A 16 2.97 18.77 3.72
C ASP A 16 2.61 18.91 2.23
N LEU A 17 3.25 18.13 1.35
CA LEU A 17 3.01 18.15 -0.09
C LEU A 17 2.11 17.01 -0.55
N MET A 18 2.31 15.81 -0.01
CA MET A 18 1.62 14.59 -0.43
C MET A 18 0.49 14.18 0.50
N GLY A 19 0.30 14.89 1.62
CA GLY A 19 -0.53 14.43 2.74
C GLY A 19 0.24 13.48 3.64
N ALA A 20 -0.24 13.30 4.87
CA ALA A 20 0.45 12.44 5.84
C ALA A 20 0.26 10.96 5.51
N LEU A 21 -0.88 10.63 4.88
CA LEU A 21 -1.31 9.29 4.54
C LEU A 21 -1.61 9.19 3.04
N PRO A 22 -0.60 9.23 2.16
CA PRO A 22 -0.80 8.99 0.73
C PRO A 22 -1.45 7.64 0.47
N ASP A 23 -2.35 7.61 -0.50
CA ASP A 23 -3.06 6.40 -0.90
C ASP A 23 -2.18 5.54 -1.79
N VAL A 24 -2.21 4.22 -1.55
CA VAL A 24 -1.60 3.22 -2.42
C VAL A 24 -2.68 2.30 -2.98
N LEU A 25 -2.77 2.27 -4.31
CA LEU A 25 -3.89 1.71 -5.03
C LEU A 25 -3.46 0.61 -6.01
N VAL A 26 -4.25 -0.46 -6.06
CA VAL A 26 -4.21 -1.49 -7.11
C VAL A 26 -5.59 -1.53 -7.77
N HIS A 27 -5.73 -0.85 -8.90
CA HIS A 27 -6.99 -0.81 -9.63
C HIS A 27 -7.31 -2.12 -10.36
N GLY A 28 -8.60 -2.34 -10.60
CA GLY A 28 -9.10 -3.50 -11.32
C GLY A 28 -8.79 -4.82 -10.60
N ALA A 29 -8.70 -4.77 -9.28
CA ALA A 29 -8.56 -5.93 -8.42
C ALA A 29 -9.82 -6.81 -8.46
N SER A 30 -9.74 -7.97 -7.84
CA SER A 30 -10.87 -8.84 -7.57
C SER A 30 -10.80 -9.39 -6.15
N VAL A 31 -11.84 -10.13 -5.75
CA VAL A 31 -11.83 -10.87 -4.47
C VAL A 31 -10.66 -11.85 -4.39
N GLU A 32 -10.29 -12.48 -5.51
CA GLU A 32 -9.13 -13.38 -5.60
C GLU A 32 -7.82 -12.63 -5.44
N ASP A 33 -7.68 -11.42 -5.98
CA ASP A 33 -6.50 -10.58 -5.78
C ASP A 33 -6.37 -10.16 -4.31
N TRP A 34 -7.47 -9.76 -3.69
CA TRP A 34 -7.50 -9.50 -2.25
C TRP A 34 -7.05 -10.72 -1.46
N GLN A 35 -7.57 -11.91 -1.78
CA GLN A 35 -7.14 -13.15 -1.11
C GLN A 35 -5.64 -13.41 -1.33
N ALA A 36 -5.14 -13.20 -2.55
CA ALA A 36 -3.73 -13.35 -2.87
C ALA A 36 -2.82 -12.37 -2.09
N ALA A 37 -3.29 -11.15 -1.84
CA ALA A 37 -2.60 -10.18 -1.01
C ALA A 37 -2.59 -10.59 0.47
N LEU A 38 -3.71 -11.08 1.01
CA LEU A 38 -3.77 -11.62 2.37
C LEU A 38 -2.84 -12.82 2.55
N ASP A 39 -2.87 -13.76 1.60
CA ASP A 39 -1.99 -14.93 1.61
C ASP A 39 -0.51 -14.52 1.55
N LEU A 40 -0.17 -13.51 0.74
CA LEU A 40 1.18 -12.96 0.66
C LEU A 40 1.66 -12.41 2.01
N ILE A 41 0.79 -11.71 2.74
CA ILE A 41 1.13 -11.14 4.05
C ILE A 41 1.53 -12.25 5.03
N ASP A 42 0.75 -13.34 5.07
CA ASP A 42 1.07 -14.52 5.88
C ASP A 42 2.36 -15.22 5.39
N GLU A 43 2.51 -15.45 4.09
CA GLU A 43 3.67 -16.12 3.48
C GLU A 43 4.99 -15.38 3.72
N ARG A 44 4.94 -14.04 3.70
CA ARG A 44 6.08 -13.17 4.00
C ARG A 44 6.39 -13.10 5.49
N GLY A 45 5.46 -13.52 6.35
CA GLY A 45 5.57 -13.43 7.80
C GLY A 45 5.59 -11.99 8.29
N TRP A 46 4.98 -11.05 7.54
CA TRP A 46 4.85 -9.68 8.02
C TRP A 46 3.93 -9.67 9.24
N LYS A 47 4.33 -8.94 10.28
CA LYS A 47 3.45 -8.73 11.43
C LYS A 47 2.20 -8.00 10.93
N HIS A 48 1.03 -8.48 11.32
CA HIS A 48 -0.23 -7.89 10.90
C HIS A 48 -1.30 -7.97 12.00
N GLN A 49 -2.30 -7.10 11.90
CA GLN A 49 -3.44 -7.05 12.81
C GLN A 49 -4.70 -6.65 12.04
N TYR A 50 -5.68 -7.54 12.05
CA TYR A 50 -7.00 -7.26 11.51
C TYR A 50 -7.93 -6.74 12.61
N SER A 51 -8.73 -5.73 12.29
CA SER A 51 -9.70 -5.14 13.22
C SER A 51 -10.98 -4.71 12.52
N GLU A 52 -12.09 -4.87 13.23
CA GLU A 52 -13.41 -4.35 12.88
C GLU A 52 -13.85 -3.37 13.97
N GLY A 53 -13.89 -2.08 13.65
CA GLY A 53 -14.01 -1.03 14.67
C GLY A 53 -12.87 -1.13 15.69
N GLU A 54 -13.20 -1.23 16.97
CA GLU A 54 -12.22 -1.41 18.07
C GLU A 54 -11.85 -2.89 18.33
N SER A 55 -12.51 -3.85 17.66
CA SER A 55 -12.33 -5.27 17.93
C SER A 55 -11.22 -5.87 17.07
N VAL A 56 -10.19 -6.42 17.72
CA VAL A 56 -9.12 -7.18 17.05
C VAL A 56 -9.59 -8.63 16.83
N LEU A 57 -9.51 -9.10 15.59
CA LEU A 57 -9.99 -10.41 15.17
C LEU A 57 -8.94 -11.17 14.35
N PRO A 58 -9.04 -12.50 14.21
CA PRO A 58 -8.25 -13.25 13.25
C PRO A 58 -8.45 -12.74 11.82
N MET A 59 -7.41 -12.79 10.99
CA MET A 59 -7.51 -12.38 9.59
C MET A 59 -8.54 -13.26 8.85
N PRO A 60 -9.63 -12.68 8.30
CA PRO A 60 -10.67 -13.43 7.62
C PRO A 60 -10.27 -13.76 6.18
N ARG A 61 -11.10 -14.53 5.49
CA ARG A 61 -11.02 -14.66 4.03
C ARG A 61 -11.46 -13.36 3.36
N ALA A 62 -10.88 -13.05 2.20
CA ALA A 62 -11.21 -11.85 1.43
C ALA A 62 -12.71 -11.77 1.13
N GLU A 63 -13.31 -12.87 0.66
CA GLU A 63 -14.75 -12.95 0.38
C GLU A 63 -15.62 -12.60 1.60
N THR A 64 -15.21 -13.04 2.80
CA THR A 64 -15.95 -12.78 4.04
C THR A 64 -15.93 -11.31 4.41
N VAL A 65 -14.77 -10.66 4.33
CA VAL A 65 -14.64 -9.25 4.70
C VAL A 65 -15.26 -8.32 3.65
N LEU A 66 -15.11 -8.63 2.36
CA LEU A 66 -15.65 -7.83 1.25
C LEU A 66 -17.17 -7.99 1.07
N SER A 67 -17.78 -9.06 1.58
CA SER A 67 -19.23 -9.27 1.54
C SER A 67 -19.98 -8.59 2.69
N ARG A 68 -19.29 -7.82 3.53
CA ARG A 68 -19.90 -7.13 4.67
C ARG A 68 -20.85 -6.01 4.20
N PRO A 69 -21.93 -5.72 4.96
CA PRO A 69 -22.82 -4.61 4.64
C PRO A 69 -22.08 -3.28 4.61
N ALA A 70 -22.44 -2.41 3.67
CA ALA A 70 -21.82 -1.09 3.50
C ALA A 70 -22.03 -0.15 4.70
N GLU A 71 -23.06 -0.41 5.52
CA GLU A 71 -23.34 0.35 6.74
C GLU A 71 -22.53 -0.11 7.96
N ALA A 72 -21.76 -1.20 7.84
CA ALA A 72 -20.88 -1.66 8.90
C ALA A 72 -19.57 -0.85 8.92
N ASP A 73 -18.91 -0.79 10.08
CA ASP A 73 -17.60 -0.13 10.20
C ASP A 73 -16.60 -0.74 9.21
N CYS A 74 -15.89 0.12 8.45
CA CYS A 74 -14.89 -0.30 7.49
C CYS A 74 -13.79 -1.10 8.19
N PRO A 75 -13.61 -2.39 7.85
CA PRO A 75 -12.56 -3.20 8.41
C PRO A 75 -11.18 -2.69 8.01
N GLN A 76 -10.21 -2.92 8.89
CA GLN A 76 -8.83 -2.45 8.72
C GLN A 76 -7.86 -3.61 8.88
N LEU A 77 -6.85 -3.67 8.03
CA LEU A 77 -5.71 -4.56 8.20
C LEU A 77 -4.43 -3.73 8.29
N ARG A 78 -3.82 -3.72 9.47
CA ARG A 78 -2.51 -3.10 9.71
C ARG A 78 -1.42 -4.11 9.40
N VAL A 79 -0.44 -3.74 8.59
CA VAL A 79 0.73 -4.56 8.22
C VAL A 79 1.99 -3.75 8.51
N TRP A 80 2.92 -4.32 9.27
CA TRP A 80 4.16 -3.65 9.64
C TRP A 80 5.29 -4.04 8.67
N LEU A 81 5.81 -3.06 7.94
CA LEU A 81 6.98 -3.20 7.06
C LEU A 81 8.27 -3.25 7.89
N ALA A 82 8.27 -2.52 9.02
CA ALA A 82 9.27 -2.54 10.09
C ALA A 82 8.57 -2.26 11.43
N ASP A 83 9.32 -2.26 12.54
CA ASP A 83 8.75 -1.96 13.87
C ASP A 83 8.12 -0.55 13.95
N ASP A 84 8.56 0.37 13.09
CA ASP A 84 8.19 1.78 13.05
C ASP A 84 7.53 2.21 11.73
N ALA A 85 7.18 1.28 10.84
CA ALA A 85 6.57 1.59 9.54
C ALA A 85 5.35 0.72 9.25
N LEU A 86 4.20 1.36 9.04
CA LEU A 86 2.90 0.73 8.93
C LEU A 86 2.22 1.01 7.58
N ALA A 87 1.70 -0.05 6.97
CA ALA A 87 0.70 0.02 5.91
C ALA A 87 -0.69 -0.33 6.47
N ILE A 88 -1.72 0.43 6.10
CA ILE A 88 -3.06 0.27 6.63
C ILE A 88 -4.06 0.03 5.49
N PHE A 89 -4.41 -1.23 5.26
CA PHE A 89 -5.38 -1.61 4.25
C PHE A 89 -6.81 -1.31 4.69
N ARG A 90 -7.61 -0.86 3.73
CA ARG A 90 -9.05 -0.58 3.87
C ARG A 90 -9.83 -1.44 2.88
N PHE A 91 -10.80 -2.19 3.40
CA PHE A 91 -11.63 -3.08 2.56
C PHE A 91 -12.86 -2.32 2.05
N TYR A 92 -12.65 -1.28 1.22
CA TYR A 92 -13.73 -0.47 0.66
C TYR A 92 -14.46 -1.15 -0.49
N SER A 93 -13.73 -1.85 -1.36
CA SER A 93 -14.26 -2.47 -2.57
C SER A 93 -13.50 -3.75 -2.91
N ALA A 94 -14.14 -4.65 -3.65
CA ALA A 94 -13.47 -5.81 -4.23
C ALA A 94 -12.66 -5.45 -5.49
N ASP A 95 -13.04 -4.37 -6.18
CA ASP A 95 -12.49 -3.98 -7.48
C ASP A 95 -11.18 -3.17 -7.36
N GLU A 96 -10.77 -2.87 -6.13
CA GLU A 96 -9.59 -2.07 -5.81
C GLU A 96 -9.00 -2.51 -4.48
N ILE A 97 -7.66 -2.64 -4.43
CA ILE A 97 -6.94 -2.76 -3.16
C ILE A 97 -6.42 -1.38 -2.81
N ASP A 98 -6.75 -0.94 -1.61
CA ASP A 98 -6.46 0.39 -1.08
C ASP A 98 -5.76 0.24 0.27
N PHE A 99 -4.64 0.96 0.43
CA PHE A 99 -3.98 1.11 1.71
C PHE A 99 -3.19 2.41 1.83
N ASP A 100 -3.17 2.93 3.05
CA ASP A 100 -2.38 4.11 3.41
C ASP A 100 -1.00 3.69 3.94
N VAL A 101 -0.01 4.56 3.80
CA VAL A 101 1.26 4.51 4.56
C VAL A 101 1.52 5.86 5.22
N ASP A 102 2.22 5.90 6.35
CA ASP A 102 2.57 7.18 6.99
C ASP A 102 3.91 7.69 6.47
N LEU A 103 3.89 8.85 5.80
CA LEU A 103 5.13 9.43 5.30
C LEU A 103 6.11 9.81 6.40
N ARG A 104 5.64 10.10 7.62
CA ARG A 104 6.52 10.39 8.76
C ARG A 104 7.32 9.17 9.20
N GLU A 105 6.81 7.97 8.90
CA GLU A 105 7.46 6.68 9.16
C GLU A 105 8.38 6.27 8.00
N LEU A 106 8.04 6.66 6.76
CA LEU A 106 8.81 6.33 5.56
C LEU A 106 9.92 7.35 5.25
N GLN A 107 10.83 7.58 6.21
CA GLN A 107 11.89 8.57 6.06
C GLN A 107 13.28 7.93 5.92
N GLY A 108 13.98 8.28 4.85
CA GLY A 108 15.34 7.82 4.58
C GLY A 108 15.42 6.57 3.70
N GLN A 109 16.63 6.22 3.30
CA GLN A 109 16.87 5.17 2.30
C GLN A 109 16.38 3.79 2.75
N GLU A 110 16.60 3.43 4.02
CA GLU A 110 16.22 2.11 4.53
C GLU A 110 14.69 1.89 4.45
N HIS A 111 13.91 2.87 4.90
CA HIS A 111 12.45 2.82 4.85
C HIS A 111 11.91 2.92 3.42
N LEU A 112 12.58 3.70 2.54
CA LEU A 112 12.28 3.72 1.11
C LEU A 112 12.47 2.33 0.48
N ASP A 113 13.58 1.65 0.79
CA ASP A 113 13.89 0.32 0.25
C ASP A 113 12.86 -0.71 0.72
N LEU A 114 12.44 -0.64 2.00
CA LEU A 114 11.38 -1.47 2.56
C LEU A 114 10.05 -1.24 1.84
N PHE A 115 9.66 0.02 1.64
CA PHE A 115 8.44 0.38 0.94
C PHE A 115 8.47 -0.10 -0.52
N CYS A 116 9.56 0.15 -1.24
CA CYS A 116 9.72 -0.34 -2.62
C CYS A 116 9.66 -1.87 -2.69
N GLY A 117 10.27 -2.57 -1.74
CA GLY A 117 10.20 -4.02 -1.61
C GLY A 117 8.78 -4.52 -1.36
N PHE A 118 8.01 -3.80 -0.54
CA PHE A 118 6.61 -4.09 -0.25
C PHE A 118 5.73 -3.94 -1.50
N LEU A 119 5.82 -2.80 -2.20
CA LEU A 119 5.11 -2.55 -3.47
C LEU A 119 5.44 -3.61 -4.51
N THR A 120 6.74 -3.95 -4.65
CA THR A 120 7.20 -4.97 -5.59
C THR A 120 6.63 -6.34 -5.25
N ALA A 121 6.58 -6.71 -3.97
CA ALA A 121 6.05 -8.01 -3.54
C ALA A 121 4.57 -8.14 -3.86
N ILE A 122 3.77 -7.10 -3.60
CA ILE A 122 2.34 -7.05 -3.92
C ILE A 122 2.16 -7.09 -5.45
N GLY A 123 2.81 -6.18 -6.17
CA GLY A 123 2.65 -6.05 -7.61
C GLY A 123 3.02 -7.32 -8.38
N ARG A 124 4.09 -8.01 -7.96
CA ARG A 124 4.46 -9.32 -8.51
C ARG A 124 3.46 -10.42 -8.19
N ARG A 125 2.91 -10.46 -6.97
CA ARG A 125 1.92 -11.47 -6.57
C ARG A 125 0.63 -11.34 -7.37
N LEU A 126 0.22 -10.10 -7.64
CA LEU A 126 -1.02 -9.79 -8.33
C LEU A 126 -0.85 -9.66 -9.85
N ALA A 127 0.40 -9.55 -10.32
CA ALA A 127 0.73 -9.18 -11.70
C ALA A 127 0.04 -7.87 -12.13
N LYS A 128 0.02 -6.89 -11.22
CA LYS A 128 -0.68 -5.59 -11.39
C LYS A 128 0.18 -4.41 -10.94
N PRO A 129 -0.02 -3.22 -11.53
CA PRO A 129 0.60 -2.01 -11.04
C PRO A 129 0.17 -1.73 -9.60
N VAL A 130 1.08 -1.19 -8.79
CA VAL A 130 0.79 -0.71 -7.44
C VAL A 130 1.21 0.74 -7.39
N LEU A 131 0.25 1.65 -7.31
CA LEU A 131 0.44 3.07 -7.56
C LEU A 131 0.31 3.87 -6.26
N THR A 132 1.24 4.79 -6.01
CA THR A 132 1.17 5.73 -4.89
C THR A 132 0.78 7.10 -5.41
N ASP A 133 -0.29 7.67 -4.86
CA ASP A 133 -0.79 9.02 -5.13
C ASP A 133 -0.80 9.84 -3.82
N ALA A 134 -1.05 11.14 -3.90
CA ALA A 134 -1.24 11.98 -2.72
C ALA A 134 -2.50 11.55 -1.94
N GLU A 135 -2.57 11.89 -0.66
CA GLU A 135 -3.71 11.61 0.23
C GLU A 135 -5.02 12.17 -0.35
N GLY A 136 -6.04 11.31 -0.43
CA GLY A 136 -7.30 11.55 -1.11
C GLY A 136 -7.23 11.41 -2.64
N GLY A 137 -6.14 10.85 -3.17
CA GLY A 137 -5.92 10.60 -4.59
C GLY A 137 -6.69 9.39 -5.09
N ASP A 138 -7.06 9.39 -6.37
CA ASP A 138 -7.78 8.28 -7.02
C ASP A 138 -6.86 7.44 -7.91
N GLY A 139 -5.54 7.61 -7.78
CA GLY A 139 -4.53 6.92 -8.58
C GLY A 139 -4.37 7.48 -10.00
N SER A 140 -5.04 8.60 -10.31
CA SER A 140 -4.90 9.26 -11.62
C SER A 140 -3.61 10.07 -11.77
N HIS A 141 -2.93 10.43 -10.68
CA HIS A 141 -1.70 11.23 -10.69
C HIS A 141 -0.58 10.55 -9.88
N PRO A 142 -0.26 9.27 -10.17
CA PRO A 142 0.71 8.54 -9.37
C PRO A 142 2.07 9.22 -9.44
N VAL A 143 2.79 9.25 -8.32
CA VAL A 143 4.14 9.82 -8.24
C VAL A 143 5.21 8.73 -8.32
N LEU A 144 4.92 7.56 -7.75
CA LEU A 144 5.79 6.40 -7.66
C LEU A 144 4.93 5.12 -7.63
N GLY A 145 5.47 4.00 -8.11
CA GLY A 145 4.78 2.72 -8.00
C GLY A 145 5.47 1.58 -8.73
N PHE A 146 4.98 0.37 -8.52
CA PHE A 146 5.45 -0.83 -9.22
C PHE A 146 4.91 -0.88 -10.65
N GLU A 147 5.80 -1.06 -11.64
CA GLU A 147 5.45 -1.26 -13.04
C GLU A 147 5.62 -2.73 -13.45
N VAL A 148 4.55 -3.35 -13.95
CA VAL A 148 4.51 -4.78 -14.30
C VAL A 148 5.50 -5.14 -15.42
N GLU A 149 5.58 -4.31 -16.46
CA GLU A 149 6.34 -4.64 -17.68
C GLU A 149 7.84 -4.61 -17.45
N SER A 150 8.33 -3.65 -16.67
CA SER A 150 9.76 -3.51 -16.39
C SER A 150 10.18 -4.31 -15.14
N ASP A 151 9.25 -4.59 -14.21
CA ASP A 151 9.45 -5.31 -12.93
C ASP A 151 10.26 -4.60 -11.78
N PRO A 152 10.43 -3.26 -11.76
CA PRO A 152 10.81 -2.49 -10.59
C PRO A 152 9.71 -1.51 -10.15
N VAL A 153 10.00 -0.80 -9.04
CA VAL A 153 9.32 0.44 -8.68
C VAL A 153 9.96 1.59 -9.46
N VAL A 154 9.13 2.42 -10.09
CA VAL A 154 9.55 3.55 -10.94
C VAL A 154 8.88 4.84 -10.48
N LEU A 155 9.41 5.97 -10.97
CA LEU A 155 8.79 7.28 -10.83
C LEU A 155 7.87 7.55 -12.02
N PHE A 156 6.67 8.03 -11.73
CA PHE A 156 5.68 8.47 -12.72
C PHE A 156 5.64 10.00 -12.84
N ALA A 157 6.13 10.70 -11.81
CA ALA A 157 6.25 12.15 -11.77
C ALA A 157 7.69 12.59 -11.50
N LEU A 158 8.00 13.86 -11.81
CA LEU A 158 9.25 14.48 -11.39
C LEU A 158 9.13 14.97 -9.95
N PRO A 159 10.11 14.69 -9.08
CA PRO A 159 10.09 15.16 -7.70
C PRO A 159 10.11 16.68 -7.63
N PHE A 160 9.45 17.24 -6.61
CA PHE A 160 9.46 18.68 -6.37
C PHE A 160 10.89 19.15 -6.10
N ALA A 161 11.32 20.19 -6.81
CA ALA A 161 12.62 20.81 -6.55
C ALA A 161 12.61 21.40 -5.14
N SER A 162 13.51 20.91 -4.28
CA SER A 162 13.75 21.45 -2.94
C SER A 162 14.42 22.82 -2.98
#